data_AF-A0A9D9EN27-F1
#
_entry.id   AF-A0A9D9EN27-F1
#
_cell.length_a   1.000
_cell.length_b   1.000
_cell.length_c   1.000
_cell.angle_alpha   90.00
_cell.angle_beta   90.00
_cell.angle_gamma   90.00
#
_symmetry.space_group_name_H-M   'P 1'
#
loop_
_entity.id
_entity.type
_entity.pdbx_description
1 polymer ?
#
loop_
_entity_poly.entity_id
_entity_poly.type
_entity_poly.pdbx_seq_one_letter_code
_entity_poly.pdbx_strand_id
1 'polypeptide(L)'
;MKRTHCFFSGAGFFLALLFILPAGAETYRIRDIFYDIDGVTREYPLAKNLEIERDRDRVFPDRTSLESYVRDLEVRLLNQRVLADGSVRAVYGQAEEDGSVPADLYIRAKDTVNIIAVPYPKFDSNDGLNLKLKFKDYNFFGSMNELNLDFEYEYDPNDAETPNTVGGNASFEIPFLLFGEEFTWSVDFGTSLPIGEPTEVDFTTTLDYERKLIPNRLDIHAGVTQEVYVNPRDDEENLYPDDPLYFGNCLYVNLPVILYRHDYFGNLTWTPEISYTNHWAPGGITDEDLRGMSITFSHTAAYGRYDWVENFRRGFDLEASNGWTYNFTTKEKNITVNATATGYTPLFSFLGLSARGYFMYDWESDGDLQVDMGSYMRGIIDNRIDTDAAFFFNLDLPFRILDVDFLRTTGINWTKYVNFELHISPFFDFGLTHDQYTGRYFSFRDAWYSGGLEMIVYPDVMRSIYARVSAGFDLRELFGNGFDFGAEAEREGGGSIMEIFIGVGLEY
;
A
#
# COMPACT_ATOMS: atom_id res chain seq x y z
N MET A 1 -80.74 -3.78 -37.59
CA MET A 1 -79.46 -4.48 -37.36
C MET A 1 -79.51 -5.05 -35.95
N LYS A 2 -79.64 -6.39 -35.85
CA LYS A 2 -79.99 -7.19 -34.66
C LYS A 2 -78.68 -7.57 -33.91
N ARG A 3 -78.54 -7.30 -32.61
CA ARG A 3 -78.84 -8.15 -31.43
C ARG A 3 -78.27 -9.58 -31.47
N THR A 4 -77.33 -9.86 -30.54
CA THR A 4 -77.18 -11.03 -29.62
C THR A 4 -75.79 -10.93 -28.96
N HIS A 5 -75.61 -10.63 -27.67
CA HIS A 5 -75.81 -11.40 -26.42
C HIS A 5 -75.06 -12.73 -26.32
N CYS A 6 -74.12 -12.80 -25.37
CA CYS A 6 -73.72 -13.91 -24.48
C CYS A 6 -72.49 -13.43 -23.66
N PHE A 7 -72.21 -13.78 -22.41
CA PHE A 7 -72.99 -14.24 -21.25
C PHE A 7 -72.08 -14.02 -20.01
N PHE A 8 -72.68 -13.75 -18.86
CA PHE A 8 -72.03 -13.47 -17.56
C PHE A 8 -71.65 -14.76 -16.80
N SER A 9 -70.92 -14.56 -15.68
CA SER A 9 -70.58 -15.47 -14.55
C SER A 9 -69.23 -16.17 -14.65
N GLY A 10 -68.39 -16.25 -13.62
CA GLY A 10 -68.49 -15.86 -12.21
C GLY A 10 -67.22 -16.32 -11.46
N ALA A 11 -67.14 -15.95 -10.17
CA ALA A 11 -66.05 -16.21 -9.21
C ALA A 11 -64.77 -15.38 -9.44
N GLY A 12 -64.35 -14.48 -8.54
CA GLY A 12 -64.38 -14.58 -7.08
C GLY A 12 -63.00 -15.01 -6.59
N PHE A 13 -62.04 -14.09 -6.58
CA PHE A 13 -60.80 -14.20 -5.80
C PHE A 13 -60.30 -12.79 -5.48
N PHE A 14 -60.86 -12.21 -4.41
CA PHE A 14 -60.20 -11.13 -3.69
C PHE A 14 -59.08 -11.80 -2.89
N LEU A 15 -57.86 -11.81 -3.44
CA LEU A 15 -56.67 -12.15 -2.67
C LEU A 15 -56.32 -10.91 -1.84
N ALA A 16 -56.91 -10.82 -0.65
CA ALA A 16 -56.43 -9.92 0.38
C ALA A 16 -55.05 -10.44 0.82
N LEU A 17 -53.99 -9.91 0.23
CA LEU A 17 -52.66 -9.97 0.82
C LEU A 17 -52.70 -9.15 2.10
N LEU A 18 -52.96 -9.82 3.23
CA LEU A 18 -52.59 -9.32 4.54
C LEU A 18 -51.08 -9.10 4.50
N PHE A 19 -50.67 -7.85 4.34
CA PHE A 19 -49.39 -7.41 4.90
C PHE A 19 -49.52 -7.60 6.42
N ILE A 20 -49.01 -8.72 6.91
CA ILE A 20 -48.53 -8.79 8.29
C ILE A 20 -47.34 -7.83 8.30
N LEU A 21 -47.61 -6.56 8.64
CA LEU A 21 -46.55 -5.67 9.10
C LEU A 21 -45.96 -6.36 10.33
N PRO A 22 -44.67 -6.74 10.33
CA PRO A 22 -44.05 -7.14 11.58
C PRO A 22 -44.26 -6.00 12.57
N ALA A 23 -44.82 -6.33 13.73
CA ALA A 23 -44.80 -5.45 14.89
C ALA A 23 -43.37 -4.96 15.07
N GLY A 24 -43.20 -3.65 15.27
CA GLY A 24 -41.95 -2.89 15.13
C GLY A 24 -40.68 -3.72 15.27
N ALA A 25 -39.97 -3.92 14.15
CA ALA A 25 -38.65 -4.52 14.21
C ALA A 25 -37.75 -3.58 15.01
N GLU A 26 -37.22 -4.06 16.13
CA GLU A 26 -36.23 -3.35 16.93
C GLU A 26 -35.02 -3.03 16.03
N THR A 27 -34.74 -1.74 15.86
CA THR A 27 -33.52 -1.28 15.19
C THR A 27 -32.42 -1.14 16.22
N TYR A 28 -31.17 -1.14 15.80
CA TYR A 28 -30.03 -1.04 16.70
C TYR A 28 -29.15 0.15 16.31
N ARG A 29 -28.61 0.87 17.29
CA ARG A 29 -27.71 2.02 17.08
C ARG A 29 -26.54 1.98 18.03
N ILE A 30 -25.36 2.40 17.56
CA ILE A 30 -24.18 2.55 18.41
C ILE A 30 -24.36 3.83 19.22
N ARG A 31 -24.23 3.74 20.54
CA ARG A 31 -24.36 4.89 21.43
C ARG A 31 -23.00 5.41 21.84
N ASP A 32 -22.24 4.57 22.55
CA ASP A 32 -20.91 4.89 23.07
C ASP A 32 -19.89 3.82 22.69
N ILE A 33 -18.63 4.23 22.62
CA ILE A 33 -17.49 3.36 22.34
C ILE A 33 -16.48 3.58 23.46
N PHE A 34 -16.03 2.48 24.07
CA PHE A 34 -15.07 2.47 25.17
C PHE A 34 -13.83 1.71 24.75
N TYR A 35 -12.66 2.31 24.98
CA TYR A 35 -11.36 1.71 24.66
C TYR A 35 -10.64 1.24 25.93
N ASP A 36 -10.08 0.04 25.88
CA ASP A 36 -9.17 -0.52 26.87
C ASP A 36 -7.87 -0.92 26.14
N ILE A 37 -6.88 -0.03 26.17
CA ILE A 37 -5.63 -0.16 25.42
C ILE A 37 -4.49 -0.50 26.38
N ASP A 38 -3.90 -1.69 26.20
CA ASP A 38 -2.67 -2.14 26.88
C ASP A 38 -1.47 -1.83 25.96
N GLY A 39 -0.94 -0.60 26.06
CA GLY A 39 0.16 -0.14 25.21
C GLY A 39 0.31 1.37 25.12
N VAL A 40 0.94 1.83 24.04
CA VAL A 40 1.16 3.25 23.71
C VAL A 40 0.19 3.75 22.63
N THR A 41 -0.49 2.85 21.90
CA THR A 41 -1.50 3.21 20.89
C THR A 41 -2.52 4.20 21.45
N ARG A 42 -2.81 5.26 20.69
CA ARG A 42 -3.78 6.28 21.05
C ARG A 42 -5.17 5.92 20.52
N GLU A 43 -6.21 6.33 21.24
CA GLU A 43 -7.61 6.04 20.87
C GLU A 43 -8.00 6.60 19.50
N TYR A 44 -7.60 7.84 19.19
CA TYR A 44 -7.98 8.50 17.93
C TYR A 44 -7.43 7.77 16.69
N PRO A 45 -6.12 7.48 16.57
CA PRO A 45 -5.60 6.69 15.44
C PRO A 45 -6.23 5.30 15.33
N LEU A 46 -6.48 4.63 16.46
CA LEU A 46 -7.17 3.34 16.46
C LEU A 46 -8.60 3.46 15.92
N ALA A 47 -9.36 4.46 16.37
CA ALA A 47 -10.71 4.73 15.88
C ALA A 47 -10.73 5.06 14.39
N LYS A 48 -9.73 5.84 13.91
CA LYS A 48 -9.56 6.21 12.50
C LYS A 48 -9.30 4.96 11.64
N ASN A 49 -8.34 4.12 12.01
CA ASN A 49 -7.99 2.88 11.29
C ASN A 49 -9.13 1.84 11.28
N LEU A 50 -10.01 1.85 12.29
CA LEU A 50 -11.20 1.00 12.31
C LEU A 50 -12.39 1.57 11.52
N GLU A 51 -12.27 2.81 11.03
CA GLU A 51 -13.34 3.60 10.41
C GLU A 51 -14.60 3.76 11.28
N ILE A 52 -14.49 3.59 12.60
CA ILE A 52 -15.66 3.45 13.48
C ILE A 52 -16.51 4.72 13.57
N GLU A 53 -15.88 5.89 13.43
CA GLU A 53 -16.56 7.18 13.43
C GLU A 53 -17.39 7.40 12.15
N ARG A 54 -17.17 6.63 11.07
CA ARG A 54 -18.05 6.67 9.89
C ARG A 54 -19.38 5.96 10.17
N ASP A 55 -19.33 4.91 10.97
CA ASP A 55 -20.48 4.05 11.25
C ASP A 55 -21.24 4.42 12.53
N ARG A 56 -20.85 5.50 13.23
CA ARG A 56 -21.50 5.94 14.47
C ARG A 56 -23.00 6.24 14.31
N ASP A 57 -23.37 6.88 13.21
CA ASP A 57 -24.77 7.21 12.89
C ASP A 57 -25.51 6.09 12.14
N ARG A 58 -24.88 4.92 11.95
CA ARG A 58 -25.48 3.79 11.24
C ARG A 58 -26.62 3.18 12.08
N VAL A 59 -27.79 3.08 11.47
CA VAL A 59 -28.92 2.32 12.04
C VAL A 59 -28.91 0.92 11.46
N PHE A 60 -28.78 -0.08 12.34
CA PHE A 60 -28.83 -1.48 11.97
C PHE A 60 -30.28 -1.98 11.99
N PRO A 61 -30.74 -2.68 10.95
CA PRO A 61 -32.14 -3.08 10.83
C PRO A 61 -32.53 -4.17 11.83
N ASP A 62 -31.56 -4.92 12.34
CA ASP A 62 -31.76 -6.01 13.29
C ASP A 62 -30.47 -6.34 14.04
N ARG A 63 -30.59 -7.16 15.08
CA ARG A 63 -29.47 -7.58 15.92
C ARG A 63 -28.37 -8.33 15.16
N THR A 64 -28.74 -9.19 14.22
CA THR A 64 -27.79 -9.98 13.40
C THR A 64 -26.93 -9.06 12.54
N SER A 65 -27.52 -7.98 12.02
CA SER A 65 -26.80 -6.96 11.26
C SER A 65 -25.76 -6.24 12.13
N LEU A 66 -26.10 -5.86 13.36
CA LEU A 66 -25.14 -5.26 14.30
C LEU A 66 -24.08 -6.28 14.76
N GLU A 67 -24.44 -7.53 15.04
CA GLU A 67 -23.47 -8.58 15.41
C GLU A 67 -22.51 -8.92 14.27
N SER A 68 -22.95 -8.80 13.01
CA SER A 68 -22.07 -8.97 11.84
C SER A 68 -21.09 -7.80 11.71
N TYR A 69 -21.54 -6.58 11.97
CA TYR A 69 -20.67 -5.42 12.04
C TYR A 69 -19.65 -5.52 13.19
N VAL A 70 -20.05 -5.96 14.38
CA VAL A 70 -19.14 -6.15 15.52
C VAL A 70 -18.06 -7.20 15.21
N ARG A 71 -18.43 -8.31 14.58
CA ARG A 71 -17.46 -9.32 14.11
C ARG A 71 -16.53 -8.76 13.06
N ASP A 72 -17.05 -7.96 12.13
CA ASP A 72 -16.21 -7.33 11.12
C ASP A 72 -15.22 -6.32 11.72
N LEU A 73 -15.65 -5.50 12.68
CA LEU A 73 -14.76 -4.61 13.45
C LEU A 73 -13.66 -5.38 14.16
N GLU A 74 -13.97 -6.53 14.75
CA GLU A 74 -12.97 -7.39 15.38
C GLU A 74 -11.95 -7.91 14.36
N VAL A 75 -12.38 -8.28 13.14
CA VAL A 75 -11.45 -8.64 12.06
C VAL A 75 -10.58 -7.44 11.66
N ARG A 76 -11.16 -6.24 11.47
CA ARG A 76 -10.38 -5.02 11.16
C ARG A 76 -9.36 -4.69 12.24
N LEU A 77 -9.70 -4.91 13.51
CA LEU A 77 -8.82 -4.76 14.66
C LEU A 77 -7.68 -5.77 14.62
N LEU A 78 -7.96 -7.04 14.34
CA LEU A 78 -6.94 -8.09 14.26
C LEU A 78 -6.02 -7.97 13.03
N ASN A 79 -6.50 -7.30 11.98
CA ASN A 79 -5.68 -6.91 10.83
C ASN A 79 -4.65 -5.84 11.18
N GLN A 80 -4.86 -5.04 12.24
CA GLN A 80 -3.87 -4.07 12.70
C GLN A 80 -2.67 -4.82 13.28
N ARG A 81 -1.65 -5.05 12.46
CA ARG A 81 -0.48 -5.86 12.84
C ARG A 81 0.40 -5.20 13.90
N VAL A 82 0.18 -3.92 14.19
CA VAL A 82 0.76 -3.20 15.34
C VAL A 82 0.21 -3.66 16.70
N LEU A 83 -0.90 -4.43 16.68
CA LEU A 83 -1.52 -5.03 17.84
C LEU A 83 -1.20 -6.52 17.93
N ALA A 84 -0.87 -6.99 19.14
CA ALA A 84 -0.68 -8.39 19.44
C ALA A 84 -2.01 -9.15 19.55
N ASP A 85 -3.02 -8.51 20.12
CA ASP A 85 -4.34 -9.09 20.41
C ASP A 85 -5.40 -7.99 20.46
N GLY A 86 -6.66 -8.37 20.25
CA GLY A 86 -7.78 -7.45 20.31
C GLY A 86 -9.13 -8.17 20.36
N SER A 87 -10.14 -7.50 20.90
CA SER A 87 -11.51 -8.01 20.93
C SER A 87 -12.53 -6.88 20.91
N VAL A 88 -13.68 -7.12 20.28
CA VAL A 88 -14.80 -6.17 20.25
C VAL A 88 -16.04 -6.82 20.85
N ARG A 89 -16.65 -6.14 21.83
CA ARG A 89 -17.87 -6.62 22.50
C ARG A 89 -18.96 -5.55 22.49
N ALA A 90 -20.17 -5.94 22.10
CA ALA A 90 -21.35 -5.10 22.24
C ALA A 90 -22.14 -5.40 23.53
N VAL A 91 -22.62 -4.36 24.20
CA VAL A 91 -23.56 -4.44 25.32
C VAL A 91 -24.82 -3.68 24.97
N TYR A 92 -25.97 -4.36 25.04
CA TYR A 92 -27.25 -3.82 24.63
C TYR A 92 -27.99 -3.18 25.80
N GLY A 93 -28.48 -1.96 25.58
CA GLY A 93 -29.36 -1.24 26.51
C GLY A 93 -30.83 -1.66 26.37
N GLN A 94 -31.70 -0.87 26.98
CA GLN A 94 -33.16 -1.01 26.82
C GLN A 94 -33.62 -0.27 25.58
N ALA A 95 -34.66 -0.78 24.91
CA ALA A 95 -35.29 -0.11 23.79
C ALA A 95 -35.76 1.30 24.19
N GLU A 96 -35.42 2.27 23.36
CA GLU A 96 -35.80 3.67 23.52
C GLU A 96 -37.23 3.91 23.01
N GLU A 97 -37.75 5.13 23.22
CA GLU A 97 -39.13 5.48 22.84
C GLU A 97 -39.43 5.33 21.34
N ASP A 98 -38.39 5.41 20.50
CA ASP A 98 -38.46 5.20 19.05
C ASP A 98 -38.37 3.73 18.61
N GLY A 99 -38.24 2.79 19.58
CA GLY A 99 -38.09 1.36 19.33
C GLY A 99 -36.67 0.94 18.92
N SER A 100 -35.70 1.84 18.97
CA SER A 100 -34.28 1.51 18.76
C SER A 100 -33.62 1.03 20.04
N VAL A 101 -32.73 0.05 19.93
CA VAL A 101 -31.94 -0.51 21.02
C VAL A 101 -30.52 0.07 20.94
N PRO A 102 -30.09 0.86 21.94
CA PRO A 102 -28.73 1.38 21.97
C PRO A 102 -27.75 0.25 22.31
N ALA A 103 -26.60 0.26 21.66
CA ALA A 103 -25.50 -0.65 21.91
C ALA A 103 -24.22 0.13 22.25
N ASP A 104 -23.59 -0.24 23.36
CA ASP A 104 -22.27 0.25 23.74
C ASP A 104 -21.21 -0.74 23.25
N LEU A 105 -20.16 -0.23 22.61
CA LEU A 105 -19.05 -1.04 22.12
C LEU A 105 -17.87 -0.93 23.10
N TYR A 106 -17.27 -2.07 23.43
CA TYR A 106 -16.05 -2.18 24.22
C TYR A 106 -14.96 -2.78 23.34
N ILE A 107 -13.93 -1.98 23.06
CA ILE A 107 -12.79 -2.35 22.23
C ILE A 107 -11.60 -2.52 23.15
N ARG A 108 -11.09 -3.75 23.21
CA ARG A 108 -9.83 -4.06 23.89
C ARG A 108 -8.74 -4.22 22.84
N ALA A 109 -7.62 -3.54 23.03
CA ALA A 109 -6.45 -3.66 22.16
C ALA A 109 -5.19 -3.83 23.00
N LYS A 110 -4.26 -4.64 22.51
CA LYS A 110 -2.95 -4.81 23.14
C LYS A 110 -1.86 -4.66 22.10
N ASP A 111 -0.90 -3.77 22.37
CA ASP A 111 0.19 -3.52 21.43
C ASP A 111 1.15 -4.71 21.32
N THR A 112 1.72 -4.89 20.14
CA THR A 112 2.84 -5.81 19.89
C THR A 112 4.19 -5.11 20.08
N VAL A 113 5.30 -5.84 19.92
CA VAL A 113 6.61 -5.19 19.82
C VAL A 113 6.73 -4.59 18.42
N ASN A 114 6.76 -3.26 18.34
CA ASN A 114 6.73 -2.51 17.08
C ASN A 114 8.07 -1.90 16.67
N ILE A 115 9.15 -2.13 17.43
CA ILE A 115 10.45 -1.52 17.16
C ILE A 115 11.44 -2.57 16.67
N ILE A 116 12.13 -2.28 15.56
CA ILE A 116 13.25 -3.06 15.06
C ILE A 116 14.48 -2.19 14.77
N ALA A 117 15.64 -2.81 14.91
CA ALA A 117 16.92 -2.27 14.45
C ALA A 117 17.69 -3.42 13.81
N VAL A 118 17.81 -3.43 12.48
CA VAL A 118 18.35 -4.56 11.74
C VAL A 118 19.40 -4.10 10.71
N PRO A 119 20.54 -4.79 10.63
CA PRO A 119 21.45 -4.61 9.51
C PRO A 119 20.81 -5.20 8.24
N TYR A 120 21.02 -4.51 7.13
CA TYR A 120 20.50 -4.84 5.80
C TYR A 120 21.67 -4.73 4.80
N PRO A 121 22.44 -5.81 4.62
CA PRO A 121 23.44 -5.87 3.56
C PRO A 121 22.77 -6.27 2.23
N LYS A 122 22.93 -5.45 1.20
CA LYS A 122 22.67 -5.78 -0.20
C LYS A 122 24.01 -5.80 -0.93
N PHE A 123 24.19 -6.76 -1.84
CA PHE A 123 25.31 -6.76 -2.76
C PHE A 123 24.75 -7.05 -4.15
N ASP A 124 24.95 -6.12 -5.06
CA ASP A 124 24.65 -6.27 -6.47
C ASP A 124 25.97 -6.30 -7.26
N SER A 125 26.00 -7.04 -8.36
CA SER A 125 27.15 -7.06 -9.26
C SER A 125 27.23 -5.76 -10.08
N ASN A 126 26.10 -5.09 -10.28
CA ASN A 126 25.97 -3.85 -11.04
C ASN A 126 26.21 -2.61 -10.18
N ASP A 127 25.73 -2.60 -8.94
CA ASP A 127 25.78 -1.40 -8.06
C ASP A 127 26.73 -1.57 -6.87
N GLY A 128 27.39 -2.74 -6.76
CA GLY A 128 28.36 -3.04 -5.72
C GLY A 128 27.78 -3.36 -4.35
N LEU A 129 28.40 -2.85 -3.28
CA LEU A 129 28.06 -3.17 -1.89
C LEU A 129 27.22 -2.05 -1.27
N ASN A 130 26.03 -2.39 -0.79
CA ASN A 130 25.19 -1.48 -0.03
C ASN A 130 24.91 -2.04 1.38
N LEU A 131 25.35 -1.31 2.41
CA LEU A 131 25.18 -1.66 3.81
C LEU A 131 24.24 -0.65 4.47
N LYS A 132 22.99 -1.06 4.75
CA LYS A 132 22.03 -0.23 5.48
C LYS A 132 21.85 -0.72 6.92
N LEU A 133 21.64 0.18 7.85
CA LEU A 133 21.11 -0.09 9.18
C LEU A 133 19.72 0.52 9.24
N LYS A 134 18.70 -0.34 9.29
CA LYS A 134 17.30 0.07 9.32
C LYS A 134 16.80 0.10 10.75
N PHE A 135 16.22 1.22 11.16
CA PHE A 135 15.50 1.38 12.41
C PHE A 135 14.05 1.76 12.10
N LYS A 136 13.11 0.98 12.60
CA LYS A 136 11.68 1.22 12.39
C LYS A 136 10.92 1.15 13.70
N ASP A 137 9.96 2.06 13.88
CA ASP A 137 8.93 1.98 14.93
C ASP A 137 7.55 2.06 14.26
N TYR A 138 6.85 0.93 14.20
CA TYR A 138 5.56 0.81 13.51
C TYR A 138 4.38 1.41 14.27
N ASN A 139 4.59 1.90 15.49
CA ASN A 139 3.55 2.57 16.27
C ASN A 139 4.09 3.87 16.88
N PHE A 140 4.74 4.68 16.03
CA PHE A 140 5.49 5.85 16.48
C PHE A 140 4.58 6.84 17.23
N PHE A 141 4.91 7.17 18.48
CA PHE A 141 4.05 7.96 19.37
C PHE A 141 2.60 7.43 19.52
N GLY A 142 2.38 6.13 19.32
CA GLY A 142 1.04 5.56 19.37
C GLY A 142 0.14 6.02 18.21
N SER A 143 0.73 6.44 17.08
CA SER A 143 0.01 6.87 15.88
C SER A 143 -0.51 5.72 15.04
N MET A 144 -0.06 4.48 15.28
CA MET A 144 -0.21 3.33 14.38
C MET A 144 0.41 3.54 13.00
N ASN A 145 1.27 4.55 12.85
CA ASN A 145 2.07 4.82 11.67
C ASN A 145 3.55 4.59 11.96
N GLU A 146 4.30 4.36 10.88
CA GLU A 146 5.72 4.06 10.95
C GLU A 146 6.58 5.33 11.11
N LEU A 147 7.58 5.23 11.97
CA LEU A 147 8.83 5.98 11.84
C LEU A 147 9.84 5.07 11.13
N ASN A 148 10.37 5.53 10.01
CA ASN A 148 11.46 4.88 9.29
C ASN A 148 12.73 5.72 9.44
N LEU A 149 13.83 5.09 9.87
CA LEU A 149 15.15 5.68 9.95
C LEU A 149 16.17 4.71 9.35
N ASP A 150 16.79 5.08 8.25
CA ASP A 150 17.82 4.29 7.59
C ASP A 150 19.15 5.04 7.63
N PHE A 151 20.24 4.32 7.88
CA PHE A 151 21.61 4.80 7.67
C PHE A 151 22.27 3.88 6.67
N GLU A 152 22.89 4.42 5.64
CA GLU A 152 23.45 3.61 4.56
C GLU A 152 24.89 3.98 4.23
N TYR A 153 25.62 2.97 3.79
CA TYR A 153 26.89 3.11 3.12
C TYR A 153 26.83 2.31 1.82
N GLU A 154 27.16 2.97 0.73
CA GLU A 154 27.17 2.41 -0.61
C GLU A 154 28.58 2.47 -1.18
N TYR A 155 28.97 1.39 -1.83
CA TYR A 155 30.18 1.29 -2.62
C TYR A 155 29.82 0.78 -4.01
N ASP A 156 29.79 1.69 -4.99
CA ASP A 156 29.60 1.35 -6.39
C ASP A 156 30.99 1.28 -7.09
N PRO A 157 31.42 0.09 -7.56
CA PRO A 157 32.68 -0.05 -8.28
C PRO A 157 32.64 0.51 -9.72
N ASN A 158 31.46 0.75 -10.28
CA ASN A 158 31.26 1.22 -11.64
C ASN A 158 31.18 2.75 -11.73
N ASP A 159 30.78 3.41 -10.64
CA ASP A 159 30.94 4.85 -10.49
C ASP A 159 32.41 5.22 -10.25
N ALA A 160 33.07 5.69 -11.31
CA ALA A 160 34.49 6.05 -11.27
C ALA A 160 34.76 7.36 -10.51
N GLU A 161 33.74 8.20 -10.31
CA GLU A 161 33.88 9.55 -9.74
C GLU A 161 33.52 9.54 -8.25
N THR A 162 32.40 8.92 -7.89
CA THR A 162 31.91 8.81 -6.50
C THR A 162 31.61 7.37 -6.06
N PRO A 163 32.62 6.47 -6.06
CA PRO A 163 32.42 5.06 -5.73
C PRO A 163 32.00 4.80 -4.28
N ASN A 164 31.92 5.82 -3.42
CA ASN A 164 31.61 5.66 -2.01
C ASN A 164 30.65 6.75 -1.55
N THR A 165 29.50 6.34 -1.04
CA THR A 165 28.45 7.25 -0.59
C THR A 165 27.98 6.84 0.80
N VAL A 166 27.79 7.81 1.68
CA VAL A 166 27.17 7.60 3.00
C VAL A 166 25.87 8.38 3.03
N GLY A 167 24.76 7.72 3.33
CA GLY A 167 23.46 8.35 3.34
C GLY A 167 22.68 8.09 4.61
N GLY A 168 21.53 8.74 4.69
CA GLY A 168 20.53 8.40 5.67
C GLY A 168 19.19 9.02 5.36
N ASN A 169 18.15 8.28 5.69
CA ASN A 169 16.77 8.68 5.45
C ASN A 169 15.98 8.65 6.76
N ALA A 170 15.04 9.58 6.90
CA ALA A 170 14.15 9.68 8.05
C ALA A 170 12.76 10.10 7.60
N SER A 171 11.77 9.24 7.79
CA SER A 171 10.37 9.57 7.46
C SER A 171 9.40 9.13 8.53
N PHE A 172 8.34 9.92 8.72
CA PHE A 172 7.23 9.58 9.60
C PHE A 172 5.94 10.28 9.18
N GLU A 173 4.82 9.72 9.63
CA GLU A 173 3.50 10.33 9.51
C GLU A 173 2.76 10.29 10.85
N ILE A 174 2.19 11.42 11.27
CA ILE A 174 1.43 11.51 12.53
C ILE A 174 0.07 12.16 12.29
N PRO A 175 -1.04 11.40 12.42
CA PRO A 175 -2.38 11.96 12.51
C PRO A 175 -2.62 12.60 13.88
N PHE A 176 -3.32 13.73 13.88
CA PHE A 176 -3.71 14.47 15.07
C PHE A 176 -5.01 15.27 14.86
N LEU A 177 -5.63 15.64 15.98
CA LEU A 177 -6.80 16.52 15.99
C LEU A 177 -6.37 17.94 16.37
N LEU A 178 -6.81 18.92 15.58
CA LEU A 178 -6.63 20.34 15.89
C LEU A 178 -7.97 21.06 15.69
N PHE A 179 -8.47 21.70 16.75
CA PHE A 179 -9.78 22.37 16.77
C PHE A 179 -10.97 21.48 16.37
N GLY A 180 -10.89 20.17 16.63
CA GLY A 180 -11.93 19.20 16.28
C GLY A 180 -11.92 18.78 14.81
N GLU A 181 -10.90 19.19 14.06
CA GLU A 181 -10.66 18.81 12.68
C GLU A 181 -9.47 17.86 12.59
N GLU A 182 -9.45 17.03 11.54
CA GLU A 182 -8.46 15.98 11.34
C GLU A 182 -7.30 16.49 10.50
N PHE A 183 -6.07 16.26 10.97
CA PHE A 183 -4.86 16.63 10.27
C PHE A 183 -3.85 15.49 10.29
N THR A 184 -3.01 15.44 9.27
CA THR A 184 -1.88 14.54 9.19
C THR A 184 -0.63 15.35 8.89
N TRP A 185 0.41 15.18 9.71
CA TRP A 185 1.73 15.77 9.46
C TRP A 185 2.69 14.67 9.02
N SER A 186 3.23 14.83 7.81
CA SER A 186 4.21 13.92 7.22
C SER A 186 5.53 14.65 7.03
N VAL A 187 6.63 13.94 7.29
CA VAL A 187 7.99 14.39 7.06
C VAL A 187 8.74 13.28 6.35
N ASP A 188 9.48 13.66 5.31
CA ASP A 188 10.49 12.85 4.67
C ASP A 188 11.79 13.66 4.62
N PHE A 189 12.91 13.00 4.89
CA PHE A 189 14.24 13.59 4.91
C PHE A 189 15.20 12.57 4.34
N GLY A 190 15.95 12.96 3.32
CA GLY A 190 17.03 12.18 2.76
C GLY A 190 18.32 12.99 2.74
N THR A 191 19.44 12.33 2.95
CA THR A 191 20.75 12.92 2.72
C THR A 191 21.71 11.90 2.13
N SER A 192 22.51 12.36 1.17
CA SER A 192 23.56 11.59 0.52
C SER A 192 24.88 12.34 0.61
N LEU A 193 25.93 11.68 1.09
CA LEU A 193 27.28 12.22 1.26
C LEU A 193 28.25 11.42 0.38
N PRO A 194 28.28 11.68 -0.94
CA PRO A 194 29.28 11.10 -1.83
C PRO A 194 30.69 11.62 -1.48
N ILE A 195 31.67 10.71 -1.40
CA ILE A 195 33.05 11.07 -1.03
C ILE A 195 33.71 11.83 -2.18
N GLY A 196 33.99 13.11 -1.96
CA GLY A 196 34.68 13.96 -2.95
C GLY A 196 33.76 14.97 -3.61
N GLU A 197 32.45 14.85 -3.38
CA GLU A 197 31.42 15.69 -3.97
C GLU A 197 30.58 16.41 -2.90
N PRO A 198 29.76 17.41 -3.30
CA PRO A 198 28.83 18.07 -2.40
C PRO A 198 27.83 17.10 -1.76
N THR A 199 27.45 17.40 -0.52
CA THR A 199 26.37 16.68 0.19
C THR A 199 25.02 17.06 -0.39
N GLU A 200 24.19 16.06 -0.61
CA GLU A 200 22.80 16.23 -0.99
C GLU A 200 21.88 16.19 0.23
N VAL A 201 20.84 17.00 0.17
CA VAL A 201 19.74 16.96 1.14
C VAL A 201 18.43 17.13 0.40
N ASP A 202 17.52 16.20 0.62
CA ASP A 202 16.10 16.34 0.34
C ASP A 202 15.36 16.44 1.68
N PHE A 203 14.50 17.43 1.81
CA PHE A 203 13.59 17.51 2.94
C PHE A 203 12.20 17.90 2.46
N THR A 204 11.24 17.03 2.72
CA THR A 204 9.84 17.21 2.39
C THR A 204 8.99 17.22 3.65
N THR A 205 8.10 18.19 3.79
CA THR A 205 7.09 18.22 4.86
C THR A 205 5.72 18.53 4.30
N THR A 206 4.73 17.75 4.72
CA THR A 206 3.33 17.88 4.29
C THR A 206 2.41 18.05 5.48
N LEU A 207 1.48 18.99 5.38
CA LEU A 207 0.34 19.09 6.28
C LEU A 207 -0.93 18.83 5.46
N ASP A 208 -1.60 17.72 5.73
CA ASP A 208 -2.89 17.35 5.15
C ASP A 208 -4.03 17.64 6.12
N TYR A 209 -5.12 18.17 5.60
CA TYR A 209 -6.37 18.43 6.31
C TYR A 209 -7.47 17.53 5.75
N GLU A 210 -8.14 16.78 6.61
CA GLU A 210 -9.25 15.90 6.25
C GLU A 210 -10.56 16.39 6.89
N ARG A 211 -11.63 16.41 6.09
CA ARG A 211 -12.99 16.63 6.62
C ARG A 211 -14.05 15.86 5.85
N LYS A 212 -15.00 15.30 6.61
CA LYS A 212 -16.23 14.71 6.10
C LYS A 212 -17.20 15.81 5.65
N LEU A 213 -17.41 15.95 4.33
CA LEU A 213 -18.36 16.92 3.76
C LEU A 213 -19.79 16.38 3.75
N ILE A 214 -19.94 15.13 3.32
CA ILE A 214 -21.21 14.40 3.36
C ILE A 214 -20.93 13.11 4.15
N PRO A 215 -21.52 12.97 5.35
CA PRO A 215 -21.34 11.77 6.16
C PRO A 215 -21.54 10.52 5.32
N ASN A 216 -20.59 9.59 5.42
CA ASN A 216 -20.64 8.31 4.74
C ASN A 216 -20.60 8.33 3.21
N ARG A 217 -20.21 9.44 2.58
CA ARG A 217 -20.20 9.52 1.10
C ARG A 217 -19.10 10.35 0.48
N LEU A 218 -18.76 11.49 1.08
CA LEU A 218 -17.84 12.44 0.48
C LEU A 218 -16.98 13.09 1.56
N ASP A 219 -15.67 13.00 1.36
CA ASP A 219 -14.68 13.68 2.16
C ASP A 219 -13.94 14.71 1.30
N ILE A 220 -13.28 15.65 1.96
CA ILE A 220 -12.31 16.56 1.35
C ILE A 220 -10.98 16.38 2.05
N HIS A 221 -9.93 16.23 1.25
CA HIS A 221 -8.56 16.38 1.70
C HIS A 221 -7.96 17.59 1.01
N ALA A 222 -7.22 18.38 1.76
CA ALA A 222 -6.48 19.51 1.25
C ALA A 222 -5.12 19.57 1.93
N GLY A 223 -4.05 19.52 1.14
CA GLY A 223 -2.70 19.48 1.67
C GLY A 223 -1.80 20.54 1.07
N VAL A 224 -0.78 20.88 1.87
CA VAL A 224 0.36 21.69 1.45
C VAL A 224 1.63 20.90 1.72
N THR A 225 2.47 20.79 0.71
CA THR A 225 3.82 20.22 0.81
C THR A 225 4.84 21.32 0.55
N GLN A 226 5.88 21.33 1.37
CA GLN A 226 7.07 22.14 1.17
C GLN A 226 8.28 21.22 1.07
N GLU A 227 9.13 21.50 0.08
CA GLU A 227 10.31 20.71 -0.24
C GLU A 227 11.55 21.61 -0.24
N VAL A 228 12.68 21.06 0.17
CA VAL A 228 13.97 21.73 0.19
C VAL A 228 14.99 20.80 -0.43
N TYR A 229 15.65 21.27 -1.48
CA TYR A 229 16.68 20.51 -2.18
C TYR A 229 18.01 21.24 -2.06
N VAL A 230 19.06 20.52 -1.65
CA VAL A 230 20.44 21.03 -1.54
C VAL A 230 21.34 20.15 -2.38
N ASN A 231 22.07 20.76 -3.31
CA ASN A 231 22.90 20.11 -4.32
C ASN A 231 22.22 18.92 -5.01
N PRO A 232 20.98 19.05 -5.52
CA PRO A 232 20.28 17.96 -6.18
C PRO A 232 20.96 17.58 -7.52
N ARG A 233 20.77 16.32 -7.90
CA ARG A 233 21.16 15.75 -9.21
C ARG A 233 19.94 15.51 -10.11
N ASP A 234 20.16 15.49 -11.42
CA ASP A 234 19.20 15.05 -12.42
C ASP A 234 19.17 13.51 -12.56
N ASP A 235 18.30 12.99 -13.43
CA ASP A 235 18.15 11.55 -13.68
C ASP A 235 19.41 10.90 -14.31
N GLU A 236 20.34 11.71 -14.80
CA GLU A 236 21.66 11.29 -15.31
C GLU A 236 22.76 11.44 -14.23
N GLU A 237 22.39 11.65 -12.96
CA GLU A 237 23.28 11.84 -11.80
C GLU A 237 24.17 13.11 -11.89
N ASN A 238 23.80 14.09 -12.72
CA ASN A 238 24.53 15.34 -12.81
C ASN A 238 23.97 16.37 -11.82
N LEU A 239 24.85 17.02 -11.05
CA LEU A 239 24.46 18.13 -10.20
C LEU A 239 23.85 19.27 -11.01
N TYR A 240 22.81 19.92 -10.49
CA TYR A 240 22.34 21.21 -10.98
C TYR A 240 23.30 22.33 -10.52
N PRO A 241 24.31 22.74 -11.32
CA PRO A 241 25.42 23.54 -10.80
C PRO A 241 25.01 24.98 -10.51
N ASP A 242 24.00 25.47 -11.24
CA ASP A 242 23.49 26.83 -11.16
C ASP A 242 22.30 26.94 -10.19
N ASP A 243 21.67 25.81 -9.80
CA ASP A 243 20.57 25.72 -8.83
C ASP A 243 20.90 24.81 -7.62
N PRO A 244 22.03 25.00 -6.90
CA PRO A 244 22.46 24.13 -5.80
C PRO A 244 21.57 24.22 -4.54
N LEU A 245 20.60 25.14 -4.52
CA LEU A 245 19.59 25.24 -3.48
C LEU A 245 18.30 25.77 -4.10
N TYR A 246 17.26 24.94 -4.10
CA TYR A 246 15.92 25.37 -4.46
C TYR A 246 14.87 24.76 -3.53
N PHE A 247 13.65 25.25 -3.65
CA PHE A 247 12.51 24.89 -2.84
C PHE A 247 11.35 24.48 -3.73
N GLY A 248 10.67 23.40 -3.37
CA GLY A 248 9.41 22.99 -3.99
C GLY A 248 8.22 23.37 -3.12
N ASN A 249 7.08 23.61 -3.77
CA ASN A 249 5.80 23.64 -3.08
C ASN A 249 4.78 22.86 -3.88
N CYS A 250 4.00 22.03 -3.21
CA CYS A 250 2.80 21.41 -3.75
C CYS A 250 1.56 21.87 -2.96
N LEU A 251 0.48 22.18 -3.68
CA LEU A 251 -0.85 22.38 -3.11
C LEU A 251 -1.79 21.40 -3.80
N TYR A 252 -2.52 20.60 -3.04
CA TYR A 252 -3.48 19.66 -3.60
C TYR A 252 -4.81 19.69 -2.88
N VAL A 253 -5.86 19.30 -3.63
CA VAL A 253 -7.18 19.02 -3.10
C VAL A 253 -7.67 17.75 -3.77
N ASN A 254 -8.08 16.77 -2.96
CA ASN A 254 -8.75 15.57 -3.46
C ASN A 254 -10.07 15.32 -2.72
N LEU A 255 -10.97 14.61 -3.39
CA LEU A 255 -12.36 14.44 -2.96
C LEU A 255 -12.76 12.95 -2.97
N PRO A 256 -12.38 12.14 -1.97
CA PRO A 256 -12.78 10.75 -1.91
C PRO A 256 -14.30 10.59 -1.90
N VAL A 257 -14.85 9.95 -2.94
CA VAL A 257 -16.28 9.70 -3.10
C VAL A 257 -16.57 8.21 -3.03
N ILE A 258 -17.38 7.81 -2.05
CA ILE A 258 -17.85 6.43 -1.96
C ILE A 258 -18.98 6.21 -2.97
N LEU A 259 -18.71 5.42 -4.00
CA LEU A 259 -19.66 5.08 -5.07
C LEU A 259 -20.54 3.89 -4.68
N TYR A 260 -19.96 2.91 -3.98
CA TYR A 260 -20.65 1.70 -3.54
C TYR A 260 -20.04 1.18 -2.23
N ARG A 261 -20.86 0.53 -1.39
CA ARG A 261 -20.45 -0.08 -0.13
C ARG A 261 -20.79 -1.56 -0.13
N HIS A 262 -19.82 -2.39 0.23
CA HIS A 262 -20.00 -3.81 0.45
C HIS A 262 -19.60 -4.16 1.88
N ASP A 263 -20.41 -4.96 2.59
CA ASP A 263 -20.18 -5.23 4.02
C ASP A 263 -18.83 -5.91 4.30
N TYR A 264 -18.37 -6.80 3.41
CA TYR A 264 -17.07 -7.47 3.54
C TYR A 264 -15.92 -6.72 2.84
N PHE A 265 -16.00 -6.55 1.51
CA PHE A 265 -14.92 -5.97 0.69
C PHE A 265 -14.76 -4.44 0.79
N GLY A 266 -15.48 -3.76 1.68
CA GLY A 266 -15.33 -2.33 1.89
C GLY A 266 -15.97 -1.47 0.80
N ASN A 267 -15.39 -0.29 0.59
CA ASN A 267 -15.95 0.77 -0.24
C ASN A 267 -15.30 0.78 -1.63
N LEU A 268 -16.10 0.93 -2.67
CA LEU A 268 -15.62 1.39 -3.98
C LEU A 268 -15.53 2.92 -3.90
N THR A 269 -14.31 3.43 -3.91
CA THR A 269 -14.03 4.86 -3.78
C THR A 269 -13.50 5.39 -5.11
N TRP A 270 -13.99 6.56 -5.52
CA TRP A 270 -13.41 7.35 -6.60
C TRP A 270 -12.92 8.68 -6.04
N THR A 271 -11.64 8.97 -6.27
CA THR A 271 -10.94 10.13 -5.72
C THR A 271 -10.40 10.96 -6.89
N PRO A 272 -11.13 11.99 -7.36
CA PRO A 272 -10.54 13.02 -8.19
C PRO A 272 -9.63 13.92 -7.35
N GLU A 273 -8.53 14.34 -7.95
CA GLU A 273 -7.56 15.26 -7.37
C GLU A 273 -7.12 16.31 -8.38
N ILE A 274 -6.85 17.50 -7.86
CA ILE A 274 -6.09 18.54 -8.54
C ILE A 274 -4.91 18.92 -7.67
N SER A 275 -3.73 19.00 -8.27
CA SER A 275 -2.53 19.50 -7.60
C SER A 275 -1.82 20.55 -8.44
N TYR A 276 -1.06 21.39 -7.74
CA TYR A 276 -0.26 22.48 -8.26
C TYR A 276 1.14 22.31 -7.69
N THR A 277 2.16 22.32 -8.54
CA THR A 277 3.57 22.29 -8.12
C THR A 277 4.36 23.45 -8.74
N ASN A 278 5.36 23.93 -7.99
CA ASN A 278 6.24 25.01 -8.42
C ASN A 278 7.57 24.99 -7.65
N HIS A 279 8.68 25.12 -8.37
CA HIS A 279 10.02 25.26 -7.81
C HIS A 279 10.52 26.71 -7.84
N TRP A 280 11.26 27.10 -6.80
CA TRP A 280 11.85 28.43 -6.73
C TRP A 280 13.19 28.42 -5.96
N ALA A 281 14.13 29.26 -6.40
CA ALA A 281 15.42 29.46 -5.74
C ALA A 281 15.68 30.94 -5.42
N PRO A 282 16.48 31.27 -4.39
CA PRO A 282 16.96 32.64 -4.14
C PRO A 282 17.86 33.15 -5.27
N GLY A 283 17.26 33.78 -6.28
CA GLY A 283 17.95 34.17 -7.52
C GLY A 283 17.15 33.83 -8.78
N GLY A 284 16.11 33.01 -8.63
CA GLY A 284 15.35 32.41 -9.73
C GLY A 284 15.97 31.09 -10.15
N ILE A 285 15.15 30.20 -10.72
CA ILE A 285 15.60 28.91 -11.26
C ILE A 285 16.30 29.13 -12.60
N THR A 286 17.49 28.55 -12.76
CA THR A 286 18.26 28.62 -14.00
C THR A 286 18.01 27.45 -14.94
N ASP A 287 17.85 26.25 -14.38
CA ASP A 287 17.61 25.02 -15.12
C ASP A 287 16.23 25.00 -15.80
N GLU A 288 16.11 24.31 -16.94
CA GLU A 288 14.86 24.24 -17.71
C GLU A 288 13.89 23.21 -17.11
N ASP A 289 14.39 22.11 -16.56
CA ASP A 289 13.57 20.99 -16.05
C ASP A 289 12.88 21.38 -14.73
N LEU A 290 13.58 22.19 -13.93
CA LEU A 290 13.06 22.75 -12.69
C LEU A 290 12.12 23.93 -12.92
N ARG A 291 12.04 24.46 -14.15
CA ARG A 291 11.32 25.71 -14.40
C ARG A 291 9.84 25.51 -14.58
N GLY A 292 9.13 26.38 -13.89
CA GLY A 292 7.75 26.68 -14.17
C GLY A 292 6.80 26.12 -13.14
N MET A 293 5.56 26.10 -13.57
CA MET A 293 4.43 25.72 -12.76
C MET A 293 3.79 24.54 -13.46
N SER A 294 3.51 23.49 -12.72
CA SER A 294 2.79 22.33 -13.22
C SER A 294 1.45 22.21 -12.52
N ILE A 295 0.43 21.83 -13.28
CA ILE A 295 -0.87 21.44 -12.74
C ILE A 295 -1.11 20.00 -13.14
N THR A 296 -1.51 19.19 -12.17
CA THR A 296 -1.88 17.81 -12.37
C THR A 296 -3.34 17.61 -12.04
N PHE A 297 -4.04 16.91 -12.93
CA PHE A 297 -5.38 16.40 -12.70
C PHE A 297 -5.32 14.88 -12.67
N SER A 298 -5.72 14.28 -11.57
CA SER A 298 -5.68 12.83 -11.40
C SER A 298 -7.02 12.27 -10.93
N HIS A 299 -7.22 11.00 -11.23
CA HIS A 299 -8.35 10.23 -10.73
C HIS A 299 -7.85 8.87 -10.25
N THR A 300 -8.30 8.46 -9.08
CA THR A 300 -8.08 7.11 -8.55
C THR A 300 -9.41 6.44 -8.29
N ALA A 301 -9.54 5.16 -8.66
CA ALA A 301 -10.65 4.30 -8.29
C ALA A 301 -10.09 3.08 -7.54
N ALA A 302 -10.50 2.90 -6.29
CA ALA A 302 -10.03 1.81 -5.44
C ALA A 302 -11.20 0.98 -4.92
N TYR A 303 -11.06 -0.34 -4.89
CA TYR A 303 -12.03 -1.26 -4.32
C TYR A 303 -11.40 -2.56 -3.87
N GLY A 304 -11.61 -2.89 -2.61
CA GLY A 304 -11.24 -4.18 -2.09
C GLY A 304 -10.92 -4.10 -0.61
N ARG A 305 -10.71 -5.29 -0.08
CA ARG A 305 -10.17 -5.54 1.24
C ARG A 305 -9.59 -6.94 1.25
N TYR A 306 -8.47 -7.10 1.93
CA TYR A 306 -7.99 -8.39 2.36
C TYR A 306 -7.76 -8.39 3.87
N ASP A 307 -8.00 -9.54 4.48
CA ASP A 307 -7.83 -9.77 5.91
C ASP A 307 -6.69 -10.74 6.15
N TRP A 308 -6.00 -10.57 7.27
CA TRP A 308 -5.08 -11.55 7.80
C TRP A 308 -5.85 -12.74 8.36
N VAL A 309 -5.49 -13.94 7.91
CA VAL A 309 -5.95 -15.22 8.45
C VAL A 309 -4.72 -15.93 8.98
N GLU A 310 -4.41 -15.72 10.26
CA GLU A 310 -3.12 -16.05 10.87
C GLU A 310 -1.99 -15.29 10.15
N ASN A 311 -1.07 -15.99 9.48
CA ASN A 311 -0.03 -15.40 8.62
C ASN A 311 -0.31 -15.60 7.12
N PHE A 312 -1.51 -16.06 6.76
CA PHE A 312 -2.04 -15.98 5.39
C PHE A 312 -2.94 -14.76 5.22
N ARG A 313 -3.38 -14.50 3.98
CA ARG A 313 -4.32 -13.43 3.65
C ARG A 313 -5.49 -13.95 2.85
N ARG A 314 -6.64 -13.28 2.98
CA ARG A 314 -7.87 -13.57 2.24
C ARG A 314 -8.52 -12.29 1.77
N GLY A 315 -8.82 -12.21 0.48
CA GLY A 315 -9.54 -11.09 -0.11
C GLY A 315 -8.84 -10.59 -1.36
N PHE A 316 -9.10 -9.36 -1.74
CA PHE A 316 -8.49 -8.74 -2.89
C PHE A 316 -8.42 -7.24 -2.71
N ASP A 317 -7.58 -6.60 -3.51
CA ASP A 317 -7.48 -5.15 -3.64
C ASP A 317 -7.35 -4.79 -5.12
N LEU A 318 -8.10 -3.79 -5.56
CA LEU A 318 -8.09 -3.29 -6.93
C LEU A 318 -7.90 -1.77 -6.89
N GLU A 319 -6.97 -1.27 -7.68
CA GLU A 319 -6.75 0.16 -7.88
C GLU A 319 -6.56 0.44 -9.36
N ALA A 320 -7.16 1.53 -9.84
CA ALA A 320 -6.85 2.09 -11.15
C ALA A 320 -6.74 3.60 -11.02
N SER A 321 -5.67 4.18 -11.56
CA SER A 321 -5.40 5.60 -11.49
C SER A 321 -4.98 6.14 -12.85
N ASN A 322 -5.23 7.43 -13.06
CA ASN A 322 -4.63 8.19 -14.14
C ASN A 322 -4.19 9.56 -13.65
N GLY A 323 -3.15 10.10 -14.29
CA GLY A 323 -2.66 11.47 -14.10
C GLY A 323 -2.58 12.19 -15.44
N TRP A 324 -2.84 13.49 -15.43
CA TRP A 324 -2.52 14.38 -16.53
C TRP A 324 -1.83 15.62 -15.99
N THR A 325 -0.54 15.76 -16.31
CA THR A 325 0.32 16.86 -15.88
C THR A 325 0.58 17.79 -17.06
N TYR A 326 0.56 19.10 -16.80
CA TYR A 326 0.95 20.11 -17.77
C TYR A 326 1.82 21.19 -17.14
N ASN A 327 3.05 21.34 -17.66
CA ASN A 327 3.96 22.42 -17.28
C ASN A 327 3.67 23.66 -18.16
N PHE A 328 3.38 24.79 -17.54
CA PHE A 328 3.01 26.02 -18.26
C PHE A 328 4.19 26.76 -18.90
N THR A 329 5.42 26.45 -18.48
CA THR A 329 6.66 27.06 -18.99
C THR A 329 7.25 26.24 -20.13
N THR A 330 7.59 24.97 -19.88
CA THR A 330 8.19 24.06 -20.87
C THR A 330 7.16 23.60 -21.90
N LYS A 331 5.86 23.58 -21.53
CA LYS A 331 4.71 23.08 -22.33
C LYS A 331 4.70 21.57 -22.48
N GLU A 332 5.49 20.86 -21.68
CA GLU A 332 5.45 19.40 -21.57
C GLU A 332 4.11 18.91 -21.06
N LYS A 333 3.79 17.69 -21.48
CA LYS A 333 2.59 16.96 -21.12
C LYS A 333 2.99 15.54 -20.79
N ASN A 334 2.61 15.10 -19.61
CA ASN A 334 2.68 13.70 -19.22
C ASN A 334 1.24 13.22 -18.93
N ILE A 335 0.87 12.07 -19.51
CA ILE A 335 -0.34 11.33 -19.13
C ILE A 335 0.07 9.92 -18.73
N THR A 336 -0.16 9.57 -17.47
CA THR A 336 0.09 8.22 -16.95
C THR A 336 -1.23 7.52 -16.64
N VAL A 337 -1.30 6.22 -16.90
CA VAL A 337 -2.41 5.34 -16.49
C VAL A 337 -1.82 4.10 -15.84
N ASN A 338 -2.25 3.81 -14.61
CA ASN A 338 -1.81 2.65 -13.85
C ASN A 338 -3.02 1.85 -13.35
N ALA A 339 -2.87 0.52 -13.26
CA ALA A 339 -3.87 -0.33 -12.64
C ALA A 339 -3.22 -1.53 -11.93
N THR A 340 -3.62 -1.76 -10.69
CA THR A 340 -3.15 -2.86 -9.85
C THR A 340 -4.33 -3.73 -9.43
N ALA A 341 -4.16 -5.04 -9.51
CA ALA A 341 -5.12 -6.01 -9.03
C ALA A 341 -4.40 -7.09 -8.23
N THR A 342 -4.67 -7.15 -6.93
CA THR A 342 -4.02 -8.09 -6.00
C THR A 342 -5.06 -8.99 -5.36
N GLY A 343 -4.76 -10.28 -5.22
CA GLY A 343 -5.69 -11.27 -4.69
C GLY A 343 -5.01 -12.29 -3.80
N TYR A 344 -5.72 -12.70 -2.74
CA TYR A 344 -5.24 -13.64 -1.73
C TYR A 344 -6.30 -14.66 -1.37
N THR A 345 -5.91 -15.93 -1.27
CA THR A 345 -6.78 -16.96 -0.71
C THR A 345 -6.00 -18.05 0.02
N PRO A 346 -6.32 -18.34 1.30
CA PRO A 346 -5.80 -19.51 1.98
C PRO A 346 -6.56 -20.74 1.46
N LEU A 347 -5.88 -21.61 0.73
CA LEU A 347 -6.45 -22.85 0.19
C LEU A 347 -6.61 -23.89 1.29
N PHE A 348 -5.63 -23.97 2.20
CA PHE A 348 -5.61 -24.85 3.37
C PHE A 348 -4.94 -24.11 4.54
N SER A 349 -4.95 -24.71 5.74
CA SER A 349 -4.27 -24.14 6.92
C SER A 349 -2.74 -24.04 6.80
N PHE A 350 -2.16 -24.62 5.74
CA PHE A 350 -0.73 -24.62 5.49
C PHE A 350 -0.37 -24.11 4.09
N LEU A 351 -1.34 -23.72 3.25
CA LEU A 351 -1.10 -23.31 1.87
C LEU A 351 -1.98 -22.11 1.51
N GLY A 352 -1.35 -21.04 1.06
CA GLY A 352 -1.99 -19.88 0.45
C GLY A 352 -1.72 -19.76 -1.04
N LEU A 353 -2.49 -18.89 -1.68
CA LEU A 353 -2.29 -18.43 -3.05
C LEU A 353 -2.34 -16.91 -3.01
N SER A 354 -1.35 -16.27 -3.61
CA SER A 354 -1.30 -14.82 -3.83
C SER A 354 -1.01 -14.55 -5.30
N ALA A 355 -1.68 -13.54 -5.85
CA ALA A 355 -1.41 -13.06 -7.20
C ALA A 355 -1.51 -11.54 -7.25
N ARG A 356 -0.66 -10.91 -8.05
CA ARG A 356 -0.68 -9.47 -8.34
C ARG A 356 -0.58 -9.27 -9.84
N GLY A 357 -1.46 -8.47 -10.41
CA GLY A 357 -1.34 -7.92 -11.75
C GLY A 357 -1.11 -6.43 -11.66
N TYR A 358 -0.17 -5.90 -12.44
CA TYR A 358 0.11 -4.47 -12.56
C TYR A 358 0.13 -4.12 -14.04
N PHE A 359 -0.50 -3.01 -14.39
CA PHE A 359 -0.51 -2.44 -15.72
C PHE A 359 -0.11 -0.98 -15.64
N MET A 360 0.71 -0.54 -16.57
CA MET A 360 1.01 0.87 -16.78
C MET A 360 1.06 1.22 -18.25
N TYR A 361 0.74 2.49 -18.51
CA TYR A 361 1.00 3.14 -19.78
C TYR A 361 1.34 4.60 -19.50
N ASP A 362 2.46 5.07 -20.05
CA ASP A 362 2.88 6.46 -20.01
C ASP A 362 2.88 7.09 -21.40
N TRP A 363 2.38 8.31 -21.48
CA TRP A 363 2.41 9.15 -22.68
C TRP A 363 3.13 10.44 -22.34
N GLU A 364 4.45 10.42 -22.49
CA GLU A 364 5.30 11.60 -22.36
C GLU A 364 5.52 12.28 -23.71
N SER A 365 5.74 13.59 -23.68
CA SER A 365 5.82 14.43 -24.88
C SER A 365 7.22 14.52 -25.51
N ASP A 366 8.23 14.29 -24.69
CA ASP A 366 9.68 14.17 -24.98
C ASP A 366 10.03 12.77 -25.53
N GLY A 367 9.26 11.75 -25.15
CA GLY A 367 9.48 10.36 -25.53
C GLY A 367 10.36 9.60 -24.54
N ASP A 368 10.47 10.10 -23.30
CA ASP A 368 11.17 9.42 -22.22
C ASP A 368 10.41 8.14 -21.81
N LEU A 369 11.18 7.22 -21.20
CA LEU A 369 10.70 5.90 -20.81
C LEU A 369 10.71 5.83 -19.28
N GLN A 370 9.76 5.08 -18.73
CA GLN A 370 9.84 4.69 -17.34
C GLN A 370 11.01 3.71 -17.18
N VAL A 371 11.96 4.07 -16.33
CA VAL A 371 13.17 3.29 -16.04
C VAL A 371 12.97 2.34 -14.87
N ASP A 372 13.85 1.35 -14.71
CA ASP A 372 13.87 0.43 -13.56
C ASP A 372 12.60 -0.43 -13.34
N MET A 373 11.87 -0.71 -14.43
CA MET A 373 10.63 -1.49 -14.38
C MET A 373 10.87 -2.99 -14.10
N GLY A 374 12.12 -3.45 -14.04
CA GLY A 374 12.49 -4.79 -13.57
C GLY A 374 12.08 -5.05 -12.11
N SER A 375 11.97 -3.99 -11.31
CA SER A 375 11.57 -4.03 -9.88
C SER A 375 10.20 -4.69 -9.62
N TYR A 376 9.35 -4.80 -10.63
CA TYR A 376 8.08 -5.52 -10.56
C TYR A 376 8.21 -7.06 -10.66
N MET A 377 9.41 -7.57 -10.95
CA MET A 377 9.69 -8.98 -11.19
C MET A 377 10.92 -9.45 -10.39
N ARG A 378 10.76 -10.46 -9.53
CA ARG A 378 11.90 -11.00 -8.78
C ARG A 378 12.80 -11.83 -9.70
N GLY A 379 14.12 -11.70 -9.58
CA GLY A 379 15.06 -12.44 -10.43
C GLY A 379 15.39 -11.74 -11.74
N ILE A 380 14.82 -10.56 -11.99
CA ILE A 380 15.17 -9.68 -13.10
C ILE A 380 15.72 -8.40 -12.46
N ILE A 381 16.91 -7.99 -12.87
CA ILE A 381 17.54 -6.76 -12.39
C ILE A 381 16.69 -5.56 -12.83
N ASP A 382 16.51 -4.60 -11.92
CA ASP A 382 15.60 -3.45 -12.06
C ASP A 382 15.81 -2.69 -13.38
N ASN A 383 17.04 -2.26 -13.65
CA ASN A 383 17.43 -1.46 -14.83
C ASN A 383 17.43 -2.20 -16.18
N ARG A 384 16.95 -3.45 -16.25
CA ARG A 384 16.85 -4.20 -17.51
C ARG A 384 15.56 -3.93 -18.27
N ILE A 385 14.64 -3.17 -17.68
CA ILE A 385 13.36 -2.90 -18.31
C ILE A 385 13.06 -1.41 -18.24
N ASP A 386 13.27 -0.74 -19.37
CA ASP A 386 12.81 0.63 -19.59
C ASP A 386 11.70 0.63 -20.65
N THR A 387 10.54 1.20 -20.33
CA THR A 387 9.37 1.10 -21.22
C THR A 387 8.30 2.16 -20.94
N ASP A 388 7.57 2.56 -21.97
CA ASP A 388 6.37 3.41 -21.88
C ASP A 388 5.10 2.60 -21.57
N ALA A 389 5.16 1.27 -21.64
CA ALA A 389 3.99 0.43 -21.40
C ALA A 389 4.37 -0.96 -20.86
N ALA A 390 3.77 -1.36 -19.74
CA ALA A 390 4.06 -2.65 -19.12
C ALA A 390 2.81 -3.32 -18.54
N PHE A 391 2.84 -4.65 -18.55
CA PHE A 391 1.95 -5.51 -17.79
C PHE A 391 2.78 -6.56 -17.06
N PHE A 392 2.78 -6.51 -15.74
CA PHE A 392 3.43 -7.48 -14.88
C PHE A 392 2.41 -8.36 -14.16
N PHE A 393 2.76 -9.62 -13.95
CA PHE A 393 1.96 -10.55 -13.17
C PHE A 393 2.85 -11.40 -12.28
N ASN A 394 2.55 -11.43 -10.99
CA ASN A 394 3.26 -12.18 -9.97
C ASN A 394 2.33 -13.25 -9.39
N LEU A 395 2.86 -14.45 -9.15
CA LEU A 395 2.13 -15.57 -8.57
C LEU A 395 2.96 -16.24 -7.48
N ASP A 396 2.35 -16.39 -6.30
CA ASP A 396 3.00 -16.90 -5.10
C ASP A 396 2.16 -18.00 -4.44
N LEU A 397 2.85 -19.01 -3.93
CA LEU A 397 2.25 -20.16 -3.27
C LEU A 397 2.85 -20.35 -1.86
N PRO A 398 2.56 -19.49 -0.88
CA PRO A 398 3.14 -19.61 0.45
C PRO A 398 2.70 -20.91 1.15
N PHE A 399 3.67 -21.70 1.58
CA PHE A 399 3.50 -22.90 2.40
C PHE A 399 3.99 -22.66 3.82
N ARG A 400 3.14 -22.87 4.81
CA ARG A 400 3.58 -22.97 6.21
C ARG A 400 4.33 -24.28 6.42
N ILE A 401 5.60 -24.19 6.79
CA ILE A 401 6.48 -25.35 6.99
C ILE A 401 6.63 -25.69 8.46
N LEU A 402 6.82 -24.68 9.30
CA LEU A 402 7.17 -24.86 10.71
C LEU A 402 6.54 -23.79 11.58
N ASP A 403 6.18 -24.17 12.80
CA ASP A 403 5.77 -23.29 13.89
C ASP A 403 6.62 -23.69 15.11
N VAL A 404 7.43 -22.76 15.61
CA VAL A 404 8.44 -23.01 16.65
C VAL A 404 8.11 -22.23 17.91
N ASP A 405 7.63 -22.94 18.92
CA ASP A 405 7.45 -22.43 20.27
C ASP A 405 8.60 -22.87 21.20
N PHE A 406 9.64 -22.04 21.28
CA PHE A 406 10.78 -22.28 22.16
C PHE A 406 10.43 -22.15 23.64
N LEU A 407 9.47 -21.29 24.01
CA LEU A 407 9.04 -21.16 25.40
C LEU A 407 8.47 -22.49 25.90
N ARG A 408 7.56 -23.10 25.14
CA ARG A 408 6.99 -24.40 25.48
C ARG A 408 8.04 -25.52 25.46
N THR A 409 9.01 -25.43 24.57
CA THR A 409 10.05 -26.46 24.40
C THR A 409 11.13 -26.40 25.49
N THR A 410 11.59 -25.20 25.84
CA THR A 410 12.73 -24.99 26.76
C THR A 410 12.29 -24.66 28.18
N GLY A 411 11.07 -24.12 28.37
CA GLY A 411 10.57 -23.59 29.64
C GLY A 411 11.21 -22.26 30.06
N ILE A 412 12.02 -21.63 29.21
CA ILE A 412 12.77 -20.41 29.54
C ILE A 412 12.03 -19.17 29.05
N ASN A 413 11.63 -18.28 29.96
CA ASN A 413 10.76 -17.14 29.63
C ASN A 413 11.25 -16.18 28.53
N TRP A 414 12.57 -16.02 28.35
CA TRP A 414 13.08 -15.11 27.30
C TRP A 414 12.95 -15.70 25.90
N THR A 415 12.82 -17.03 25.75
CA THR A 415 12.78 -17.65 24.43
C THR A 415 11.47 -17.37 23.69
N LYS A 416 10.44 -16.87 24.37
CA LYS A 416 9.20 -16.40 23.72
C LYS A 416 9.44 -15.30 22.68
N TYR A 417 10.53 -14.52 22.84
CA TYR A 417 10.88 -13.42 21.91
C TYR A 417 11.54 -13.92 20.62
N VAL A 418 11.85 -15.21 20.52
CA VAL A 418 12.44 -15.84 19.34
C VAL A 418 11.55 -16.95 18.78
N ASN A 419 10.29 -17.03 19.22
CA ASN A 419 9.31 -17.91 18.59
C ASN A 419 8.96 -17.37 17.19
N PHE A 420 8.73 -18.27 16.24
CA PHE A 420 8.41 -17.88 14.87
C PHE A 420 7.64 -18.97 14.10
N GLU A 421 6.93 -18.52 13.07
CA GLU A 421 6.37 -19.33 12.00
C GLU A 421 7.19 -19.17 10.72
N LEU A 422 7.55 -20.28 10.07
CA LEU A 422 8.35 -20.32 8.84
C LEU A 422 7.49 -20.71 7.66
N HIS A 423 7.54 -19.89 6.61
CA HIS A 423 6.93 -20.14 5.31
C HIS A 423 7.97 -20.29 4.23
N ILE A 424 7.62 -21.06 3.20
CA ILE A 424 8.34 -21.13 1.94
C ILE A 424 7.33 -20.87 0.81
N SER A 425 7.60 -19.93 -0.08
CA SER A 425 6.75 -19.53 -1.20
C SER A 425 7.49 -19.69 -2.52
N PRO A 426 7.28 -20.76 -3.31
CA PRO A 426 7.69 -20.75 -4.70
C PRO A 426 6.88 -19.69 -5.45
N PHE A 427 7.55 -18.97 -6.34
CA PHE A 427 6.95 -17.90 -7.12
C PHE A 427 7.23 -18.01 -8.62
N PHE A 428 6.36 -17.39 -9.40
CA PHE A 428 6.49 -17.19 -10.83
C PHE A 428 6.02 -15.81 -11.20
N ASP A 429 6.89 -15.05 -11.86
CA ASP A 429 6.58 -13.70 -12.33
C ASP A 429 6.72 -13.64 -13.86
N PHE A 430 5.90 -12.84 -14.53
CA PHE A 430 6.08 -12.53 -15.94
C PHE A 430 5.76 -11.07 -16.26
N GLY A 431 6.44 -10.56 -17.28
CA GLY A 431 6.31 -9.18 -17.75
C GLY A 431 6.09 -9.14 -19.26
N LEU A 432 5.11 -8.34 -19.69
CA LEU A 432 4.86 -8.00 -21.08
C LEU A 432 5.03 -6.50 -21.23
N THR A 433 6.02 -6.06 -22.00
CA THR A 433 6.36 -4.64 -22.13
C THR A 433 6.24 -4.18 -23.58
N HIS A 434 6.38 -2.88 -23.81
CA HIS A 434 6.82 -2.38 -25.11
C HIS A 434 8.34 -2.57 -25.21
N ASP A 435 8.74 -3.51 -26.07
CA ASP A 435 10.15 -3.81 -26.32
C ASP A 435 10.73 -2.81 -27.33
N GLN A 436 11.64 -1.95 -26.88
CA GLN A 436 12.21 -0.86 -27.67
C GLN A 436 13.04 -1.34 -28.87
N TYR A 437 13.66 -2.53 -28.77
CA TYR A 437 14.46 -3.10 -29.86
C TYR A 437 13.62 -3.60 -31.03
N THR A 438 12.47 -4.21 -30.75
CA THR A 438 11.59 -4.81 -31.77
C THR A 438 10.35 -3.98 -32.07
N GLY A 439 10.06 -2.95 -31.27
CA GLY A 439 8.92 -2.05 -31.40
C GLY A 439 7.56 -2.74 -31.16
N ARG A 440 7.55 -3.85 -30.43
CA ARG A 440 6.35 -4.67 -30.21
C ARG A 440 5.79 -4.46 -28.81
N TYR A 441 4.50 -4.12 -28.76
CA TYR A 441 3.74 -4.00 -27.51
C TYR A 441 3.19 -5.35 -27.07
N PHE A 442 3.39 -5.68 -25.79
CA PHE A 442 2.76 -6.81 -25.09
C PHE A 442 2.92 -8.18 -25.80
N SER A 443 4.07 -8.40 -26.41
CA SER A 443 4.35 -9.59 -27.21
C SER A 443 4.95 -10.71 -26.36
N PHE A 444 4.30 -11.88 -26.32
CA PHE A 444 4.83 -13.07 -25.64
C PHE A 444 6.19 -13.56 -26.14
N ARG A 445 6.65 -13.10 -27.31
CA ARG A 445 7.98 -13.44 -27.84
C ARG A 445 9.09 -12.64 -27.16
N ASP A 446 8.75 -11.49 -26.59
CA ASP A 446 9.66 -10.52 -25.98
C ASP A 446 9.44 -10.45 -24.45
N ALA A 447 8.51 -11.27 -23.96
CA ALA A 447 8.15 -11.40 -22.56
C ALA A 447 9.34 -11.77 -21.68
N TRP A 448 9.28 -11.24 -20.47
CA TRP A 448 10.15 -11.56 -19.36
C TRP A 448 9.49 -12.64 -18.51
N TYR A 449 10.28 -13.61 -18.05
CA TYR A 449 9.81 -14.70 -17.20
C TYR A 449 10.82 -14.93 -16.10
N SER A 450 10.36 -14.94 -14.87
CA SER A 450 11.20 -15.29 -13.74
C SER A 450 10.49 -16.23 -12.78
N GLY A 451 11.27 -16.91 -11.95
CA GLY A 451 10.74 -17.82 -10.96
C GLY A 451 11.80 -18.19 -9.94
N GLY A 452 11.34 -18.66 -8.79
CA GLY A 452 12.24 -18.88 -7.68
C GLY A 452 11.56 -19.35 -6.42
N LEU A 453 12.25 -19.13 -5.30
CA LEU A 453 11.80 -19.52 -3.97
C LEU A 453 12.02 -18.37 -3.00
N GLU A 454 11.00 -18.10 -2.19
CA GLU A 454 11.06 -17.18 -1.07
C GLU A 454 10.90 -17.94 0.25
N MET A 455 11.67 -17.56 1.26
CA MET A 455 11.55 -18.00 2.64
C MET A 455 11.09 -16.81 3.47
N ILE A 456 10.05 -16.99 4.28
CA ILE A 456 9.47 -15.94 5.11
C ILE A 456 9.41 -16.40 6.56
N VAL A 457 9.86 -15.56 7.49
CA VAL A 457 9.83 -15.82 8.93
C VAL A 457 8.96 -14.77 9.60
N TYR A 458 7.90 -15.23 10.28
CA TYR A 458 6.97 -14.41 11.05
C TYR A 458 7.26 -14.58 12.55
N PRO A 459 7.85 -13.61 13.25
CA PRO A 459 8.06 -13.70 14.69
C PRO A 459 6.73 -13.51 15.45
N ASP A 460 6.46 -14.36 16.44
CA ASP A 460 5.18 -14.35 17.17
C ASP A 460 4.93 -13.04 17.93
N VAL A 461 6.00 -12.43 18.47
CA VAL A 461 5.95 -11.24 19.32
C VAL A 461 5.96 -9.92 18.56
N MET A 462 6.14 -9.98 17.24
CA MET A 462 6.33 -8.83 16.35
C MET A 462 5.42 -9.02 15.14
N ARG A 463 4.12 -8.81 15.34
CA ARG A 463 3.12 -9.11 14.32
C ARG A 463 3.29 -8.25 13.05
N SER A 464 3.77 -7.02 13.17
CA SER A 464 4.04 -6.10 12.06
C SER A 464 5.27 -6.46 11.22
N ILE A 465 6.12 -7.38 11.67
CA ILE A 465 7.43 -7.64 11.08
C ILE A 465 7.47 -9.05 10.48
N TYR A 466 8.06 -9.17 9.29
CA TYR A 466 8.54 -10.44 8.78
C TYR A 466 9.93 -10.27 8.17
N ALA A 467 10.74 -11.32 8.26
CA ALA A 467 12.00 -11.41 7.52
C ALA A 467 11.76 -12.27 6.28
N ARG A 468 12.25 -11.83 5.12
CA ARG A 468 12.19 -12.59 3.88
C ARG A 468 13.58 -12.75 3.25
N VAL A 469 13.78 -13.91 2.62
CA VAL A 469 14.93 -14.19 1.77
C VAL A 469 14.38 -14.82 0.49
N SER A 470 14.61 -14.21 -0.65
CA SER A 470 14.21 -14.77 -1.95
C SER A 470 15.42 -14.97 -2.85
N ALA A 471 15.33 -16.01 -3.67
CA ALA A 471 16.25 -16.26 -4.77
C ALA A 471 15.41 -16.43 -6.04
N GLY A 472 15.61 -15.55 -7.00
CA GLY A 472 14.91 -15.53 -8.29
C GLY A 472 15.87 -15.72 -9.46
N PHE A 473 15.33 -16.26 -10.55
CA PHE A 473 16.10 -16.50 -11.78
C PHE A 473 15.33 -16.02 -13.01
N ASP A 474 16.05 -15.43 -13.96
CA ASP A 474 15.58 -15.23 -15.33
C ASP A 474 15.41 -16.61 -16.00
N LEU A 475 14.16 -17.05 -16.15
CA LEU A 475 13.85 -18.39 -16.64
C LEU A 475 14.21 -18.55 -18.12
N ARG A 476 14.12 -17.48 -18.91
CA ARG A 476 14.42 -17.55 -20.35
C ARG A 476 15.89 -17.83 -20.57
N GLU A 477 16.74 -17.09 -19.87
CA GLU A 477 18.20 -17.26 -19.90
C GLU A 477 18.61 -18.59 -19.25
N LEU A 478 18.02 -18.96 -18.11
CA LEU A 478 18.31 -20.22 -17.43
C LEU A 478 17.99 -21.44 -18.32
N PHE A 479 16.84 -21.46 -19.00
CA PHE A 479 16.51 -22.53 -19.94
C PHE A 479 17.38 -22.50 -21.20
N GLY A 480 17.68 -21.31 -21.72
CA GLY A 480 18.53 -21.11 -22.90
C GLY A 480 19.95 -21.63 -22.68
N ASN A 481 20.50 -21.40 -21.49
CA ASN A 481 21.84 -21.81 -21.09
C ASN A 481 21.92 -23.22 -20.48
N GLY A 482 20.85 -24.01 -20.57
CA GLY A 482 20.85 -25.41 -20.13
C GLY A 482 20.91 -25.60 -18.61
N PHE A 483 20.29 -24.70 -17.85
CA PHE A 483 20.27 -24.67 -16.38
C PHE A 483 21.62 -24.39 -15.73
N ASP A 484 22.50 -23.64 -16.40
CA ASP A 484 23.68 -23.08 -15.76
C ASP A 484 23.30 -21.86 -14.91
N PHE A 485 23.19 -22.06 -13.60
CA PHE A 485 22.82 -21.02 -12.63
C PHE A 485 23.86 -19.91 -12.46
N GLY A 486 25.08 -20.09 -13.01
CA GLY A 486 26.14 -19.09 -13.00
C GLY A 486 26.35 -18.39 -14.34
N ALA A 487 25.48 -18.64 -15.33
CA ALA A 487 25.58 -17.99 -16.62
C ALA A 487 25.20 -16.50 -16.53
N GLU A 488 25.76 -15.71 -17.44
CA GLU A 488 25.33 -14.35 -17.66
C GLU A 488 24.19 -14.34 -18.69
N ALA A 489 23.28 -13.37 -18.57
CA ALA A 489 22.20 -13.19 -19.53
C ALA A 489 22.77 -12.82 -20.90
N GLU A 490 22.34 -13.50 -21.97
CA GLU A 490 22.73 -13.15 -23.34
C GLU A 490 22.02 -11.88 -23.82
N ARG A 491 20.81 -11.61 -23.32
CA ARG A 491 20.05 -10.39 -23.62
C ARG A 491 20.67 -9.16 -22.96
N GLU A 492 20.81 -8.08 -23.74
CA GLU A 492 21.18 -6.72 -23.30
C GLU A 492 22.60 -6.55 -22.70
N GLY A 493 23.55 -7.40 -23.12
CA GLY A 493 24.98 -7.09 -22.96
C GLY A 493 25.70 -7.75 -21.78
N GLY A 494 25.05 -8.68 -21.08
CA GLY A 494 25.62 -9.42 -19.96
C GLY A 494 25.13 -8.89 -18.60
N GLY A 495 24.92 -9.80 -17.65
CA GLY A 495 24.41 -9.52 -16.31
C GLY A 495 24.02 -10.82 -15.60
N SER A 496 23.89 -10.81 -14.28
CA SER A 496 23.51 -12.02 -13.53
C SER A 496 22.09 -12.48 -13.92
N ILE A 497 21.93 -13.78 -14.19
CA ILE A 497 20.60 -14.40 -14.37
C ILE A 497 19.92 -14.73 -13.04
N MET A 498 20.60 -14.48 -11.91
CA MET A 498 20.15 -14.77 -10.56
C MET A 498 20.15 -13.49 -9.72
N GLU A 499 19.09 -13.32 -8.95
CA GLU A 499 18.97 -12.28 -7.94
C GLU A 499 18.70 -12.91 -6.59
N ILE A 500 19.40 -12.45 -5.55
CA ILE A 500 19.14 -12.83 -4.16
C ILE A 500 18.73 -11.58 -3.41
N PHE A 501 17.52 -11.60 -2.86
CA PHE A 501 17.01 -10.53 -2.04
C PHE A 501 16.92 -11.01 -0.59
N ILE A 502 17.42 -10.20 0.35
CA ILE A 502 17.22 -10.39 1.79
C ILE A 502 16.58 -9.11 2.30
N GLY A 503 15.47 -9.22 3.02
CA GLY A 503 14.90 -8.03 3.64
C GLY A 503 13.99 -8.27 4.81
N VAL A 504 13.75 -7.19 5.53
CA VAL A 504 12.81 -7.11 6.64
C VAL A 504 11.76 -6.10 6.23
N GLY A 505 10.52 -6.56 6.05
CA GLY A 505 9.42 -5.76 5.53
C GLY A 505 8.28 -5.61 6.53
N LEU A 506 7.44 -4.60 6.29
CA LEU A 506 6.04 -4.59 6.69
C LEU A 506 5.21 -4.96 5.46
N GLU A 507 4.13 -5.72 5.68
CA GLU A 507 3.11 -6.16 4.71
C GLU A 507 3.58 -6.65 3.32
N TYR A 508 3.35 -7.93 3.01
CA TYR A 508 3.25 -8.37 1.61
C TYR A 508 1.89 -7.94 1.08
#